data_AF-N4WX10-F1
#
_entry.id   AF-N4WX10-F1
#
_cell.length_a   1.000
_cell.length_b   1.000
_cell.length_c   1.000
_cell.angle_alpha   90.00
_cell.angle_beta   90.00
_cell.angle_gamma   90.00
#
_symmetry.space_group_name_H-M   'P 1'
#
loop_
_entity.id
_entity.type
_entity.pdbx_description
1 polymer ?
#
loop_
_entity_poly.entity_id
_entity_poly.type
_entity_poly.pdbx_seq_one_letter_code
_entity_poly.pdbx_strand_id
1 'polypeptide(L)' 'MLMFIPILLEIGLLMIGLYFITLGLWELRRGVHRDQYAKYMFTGLCIVFILLPISWFFVIGMQ' A
#
# COMPACT_ATOMS: atom_id res chain seq x y z
N MET A 1 11.67 20.15 -12.01
CA MET A 1 10.75 19.23 -12.70
C MET A 1 10.95 17.76 -12.28
N LEU A 2 12.19 17.27 -12.12
CA LEU A 2 12.51 15.88 -11.75
C LEU A 2 12.01 15.41 -10.37
N MET A 3 11.80 16.33 -9.41
CA MET A 3 11.40 15.99 -8.03
C MET A 3 9.92 15.57 -7.88
N PHE A 4 9.07 15.82 -8.89
CA PHE A 4 7.64 15.47 -8.83
C PHE A 4 7.36 13.98 -9.09
N ILE A 5 8.21 13.32 -9.86
CA ILE A 5 8.07 11.91 -10.23
C ILE A 5 8.10 10.99 -8.99
N PRO A 6 9.09 11.08 -8.08
CA PRO A 6 9.10 10.23 -6.88
C PRO A 6 7.89 10.51 -5.98
N ILE A 7 7.44 11.76 -5.86
CA ILE A 7 6.26 12.10 -5.05
C ILE A 7 4.99 11.44 -5.61
N LEU A 8 4.80 11.47 -6.93
CA LEU A 8 3.65 10.81 -7.59
C LEU A 8 3.70 9.28 -7.42
N LEU A 9 4.89 8.69 -7.43
CA LEU A 9 5.08 7.26 -7.18
C LEU A 9 4.61 6.88 -5.76
N GLU A 10 5.02 7.64 -4.74
CA GLU A 10 4.66 7.40 -3.35
C GLU A 10 3.14 7.54 -3.11
N ILE A 11 2.51 8.54 -3.73
CA ILE A 11 1.05 8.71 -3.69
C ILE A 11 0.35 7.50 -4.32
N GLY A 12 0.84 7.05 -5.49
CA GLY A 12 0.29 5.86 -6.15
C GLY A 12 0.43 4.61 -5.28
N LEU A 13 1.58 4.43 -4.62
CA LEU A 13 1.84 3.32 -3.72
C LEU A 13 0.90 3.34 -2.51
N LEU A 14 0.69 4.51 -1.91
CA LEU A 14 -0.27 4.71 -0.83
C LEU A 14 -1.71 4.36 -1.27
N MET A 15 -2.13 4.82 -2.45
CA MET A 15 -3.46 4.52 -2.99
C MET A 15 -3.67 3.01 -3.19
N ILE A 16 -2.67 2.32 -3.75
CA ILE A 16 -2.73 0.86 -3.95
C ILE A 16 -2.82 0.14 -2.59
N GLY A 17 -2.00 0.54 -1.61
CA GLY A 17 -2.03 -0.05 -0.28
C GLY A 17 -3.38 0.14 0.43
N LEU A 18 -3.93 1.35 0.41
CA LEU A 18 -5.26 1.66 0.97
C LEU A 18 -6.38 0.93 0.24
N TYR A 19 -6.29 0.78 -1.08
CA TYR A 19 -7.25 0.00 -1.86
C TYR A 19 -7.28 -1.46 -1.39
N PHE A 20 -6.12 -2.09 -1.20
CA PHE A 20 -6.04 -3.46 -0.68
C PHE A 20 -6.60 -3.59 0.74
N ILE A 21 -6.35 -2.63 1.62
CA ILE A 21 -6.93 -2.60 2.96
C ILE A 21 -8.47 -2.52 2.87
N THR A 22 -8.99 -1.64 2.01
CA THR A 22 -10.44 -1.48 1.81
C THR A 22 -11.06 -2.75 1.24
N LEU A 23 -10.39 -3.41 0.31
CA LEU A 23 -10.83 -4.70 -0.24
C LEU A 23 -10.79 -5.81 0.82
N GLY A 24 -9.77 -5.84 1.67
CA GLY A 24 -9.71 -6.73 2.83
C GLY A 24 -10.92 -6.52 3.74
N LEU A 25 -11.20 -5.27 4.14
CA LEU A 25 -12.36 -4.93 4.97
C LEU A 25 -13.70 -5.31 4.31
N TRP A 26 -13.78 -5.18 2.98
CA TRP A 26 -14.94 -5.63 2.21
C TRP A 26 -15.13 -7.14 2.28
N GLU A 27 -14.07 -7.92 2.10
CA GLU A 27 -14.13 -9.38 2.25
C GLU A 27 -14.45 -9.81 3.69
N LEU A 28 -13.95 -9.08 4.69
CA LEU A 28 -14.32 -9.28 6.09
C LEU A 28 -15.81 -9.07 6.32
N ARG A 29 -16.39 -8.01 5.72
CA ARG A 29 -17.83 -7.72 5.79
C ARG A 29 -18.66 -8.82 5.15
N ARG A 30 -18.24 -9.33 3.98
CA ARG A 30 -18.95 -10.43 3.30
C ARG A 30 -18.86 -11.74 4.08
N GLY A 31 -17.71 -12.02 4.70
CA GLY A 31 -17.50 -13.20 5.53
C GLY A 31 -17.47 -14.53 4.77
N VAL A 32 -17.48 -14.50 3.43
CA VAL A 32 -17.50 -15.69 2.56
C VAL A 32 -16.10 -16.28 2.38
N HIS A 33 -15.10 -15.44 2.10
CA HIS A 33 -13.72 -15.85 1.81
C HIS A 33 -12.73 -15.24 2.81
N ARG A 34 -12.55 -15.90 3.97
CA ARG A 34 -11.68 -15.40 5.05
C ARG A 34 -10.19 -15.41 4.69
N ASP A 35 -9.80 -16.29 3.80
CA ASP A 35 -8.46 -16.36 3.21
C ASP A 35 -8.16 -15.10 2.36
N GLN A 36 -9.14 -14.65 1.58
CA GLN A 36 -9.02 -13.43 0.77
C GLN A 36 -8.93 -12.18 1.64
N TYR A 37 -9.71 -12.11 2.73
CA TYR A 37 -9.55 -11.05 3.73
C TYR A 37 -8.10 -10.95 4.21
N ALA A 38 -7.55 -12.05 4.72
CA ALA A 38 -6.20 -12.05 5.28
C ALA A 38 -5.16 -11.67 4.22
N LYS A 39 -5.31 -12.18 3.00
CA LYS A 39 -4.42 -11.86 1.87
C LYS A 39 -4.44 -10.38 1.53
N TYR A 40 -5.62 -9.79 1.27
CA TYR A 40 -5.72 -8.38 0.90
C TYR A 40 -5.32 -7.44 2.04
N MET A 41 -5.73 -7.76 3.28
CA MET A 41 -5.37 -6.95 4.44
C MET A 41 -3.85 -6.96 4.66
N PHE A 42 -3.22 -8.13 4.63
CA PHE A 42 -1.78 -8.24 4.82
C PHE A 42 -1.00 -7.57 3.69
N THR A 43 -1.39 -7.77 2.43
CA THR A 43 -0.77 -7.09 1.29
C THR A 43 -0.87 -5.57 1.41
N GLY A 44 -2.06 -5.04 1.71
CA GLY A 44 -2.26 -3.60 1.85
C GLY A 44 -1.45 -3.00 3.01
N LEU A 45 -1.44 -3.66 4.17
CA LEU A 45 -0.63 -3.23 5.31
C LEU A 45 0.87 -3.29 5.01
N CYS A 46 1.37 -4.35 4.35
CA CYS A 46 2.76 -4.42 3.92
C CYS A 46 3.13 -3.27 2.98
N ILE A 47 2.26 -2.90 2.04
CA ILE A 47 2.51 -1.79 1.14
C ILE A 47 2.62 -0.47 1.92
N VAL A 48 1.65 -0.19 2.80
CA VAL A 48 1.59 1.08 3.54
C VAL A 48 2.67 1.21 4.62
N PHE A 49 2.92 0.16 5.39
CA PHE A 49 3.77 0.23 6.58
C PHE A 49 5.20 -0.27 6.38
N ILE A 50 5.49 -0.97 5.28
CA ILE A 50 6.83 -1.51 5.01
C ILE A 50 7.35 -0.93 3.69
N LEU A 51 6.66 -1.18 2.59
CA LEU A 51 7.16 -0.81 1.27
C LEU A 51 7.27 0.71 1.10
N LEU A 52 6.25 1.46 1.51
CA LEU A 52 6.20 2.92 1.38
C LEU A 52 7.26 3.64 2.24
N PRO A 53 7.49 3.27 3.51
CA PRO A 53 8.62 3.81 4.28
C PRO A 53 9.99 3.46 3.67
N ILE A 54 10.16 2.24 3.13
CA ILE A 54 11.41 1.82 2.49
C ILE A 54 11.66 2.61 1.20
N SER A 55 10.64 2.79 0.36
CA SER A 55 10.77 3.58 -0.88
C SER A 55 11.07 5.04 -0.57
N TRP A 56 10.39 5.62 0.42
CA TRP A 56 10.66 6.99 0.86
C TRP A 56 12.09 7.17 1.39
N PHE A 57 12.56 6.21 2.22
CA PHE A 57 13.94 6.22 2.70
C PHE A 57 14.95 6.14 1.55
N PHE A 58 14.68 5.32 0.54
CA PHE A 58 15.53 5.21 -0.64
C PHE A 58 15.54 6.50 -1.48
N VAL A 59 14.38 7.15 -1.64
CA VAL A 59 14.27 8.45 -2.33
C VAL A 59 15.10 9.52 -1.62
N ILE A 60 15.02 9.61 -0.29
CA ILE A 60 15.82 10.57 0.50
C ILE A 60 17.30 10.22 0.45
N GLY A 61 17.66 8.94 0.60
CA GLY A 61 19.06 8.50 0.63
C GLY A 61 19.80 8.64 -0.70
N MET A 62 19.06 8.82 -1.81
CA MET A 62 19.64 9.07 -3.14
C MET A 62 19.60 10.55 -3.58
N GLN A 63 19.09 11.46 -2.74
CA GLN A 63 19.21 12.91 -2.93
C GLN A 63 20.51 13.44 -2.33
#